data_AF-A0A914NAX0-F1
#
_entry.id   AF-A0A914NAX0-F1
#
_cell.length_a   1.000
_cell.length_b   1.000
_cell.length_c   1.000
_cell.angle_alpha   90.00
_cell.angle_beta   90.00
_cell.angle_gamma   90.00
#
_symmetry.space_group_name_H-M   'P 1'
#
loop_
_entity.id
_entity.type
_entity.pdbx_description
1 polymer ?
#
loop_
_entity_poly.entity_id
_entity_poly.type
_entity_poly.pdbx_seq_one_letter_code
_entity_poly.pdbx_strand_id
1 'polypeptide(L)'
;MFYSLLSTTGGVWHFSVISIVWHFNGFRFGFIKNFIRMDLKRKSSSLTDVGGTSSEKRPKIQEPSGEEFEPDSFISAIGSNDVKLITRELYLLKKHLTTKDCVVTFLNQQNKKCFQPLMQYLMNIFNEKLQRDKGIKSNLSLSEDEIYSFTKEIISILANVCHLSVLACVEIRDKNTTLIRLYLYFLSKKEQLPVKTAILRLIGNLCELKETAQIIALNHVLLEKVVNCLKLDDQKAGEQALRILRLLSKRSQLSKM
;
A
#
# COMPACT_ATOMS: atom_id res chain seq x y z
N MET A 1 23.74 -14.90 44.82
CA MET A 1 25.18 -14.74 44.54
C MET A 1 25.80 -16.11 44.39
N PHE A 2 26.09 -16.54 43.16
CA PHE A 2 27.12 -17.53 42.85
C PHE A 2 27.67 -17.20 41.47
N TYR A 3 28.99 -17.11 41.39
CA TYR A 3 29.81 -16.82 40.23
C TYR A 3 29.86 -18.02 39.28
N SER A 4 30.01 -17.78 37.96
CA SER A 4 31.25 -18.15 37.25
C SER A 4 31.31 -17.53 35.86
N LEU A 5 32.43 -16.88 35.59
CA LEU A 5 32.91 -16.35 34.32
C LEU A 5 33.27 -17.44 33.30
N LEU A 6 33.14 -17.11 32.02
CA LEU A 6 34.18 -17.14 30.96
C LEU A 6 33.43 -16.89 29.63
N SER A 7 33.54 -15.72 28.98
CA SER A 7 34.68 -15.20 28.21
C SER A 7 34.43 -15.34 26.71
N THR A 8 34.27 -14.19 26.07
CA THR A 8 34.78 -13.82 24.73
C THR A 8 34.46 -14.73 23.53
N THR A 9 33.63 -14.24 22.61
CA THR A 9 34.05 -13.65 21.31
C THR A 9 32.82 -13.47 20.40
N GLY A 10 32.91 -12.50 19.48
CA GLY A 10 31.81 -12.00 18.67
C GLY A 10 31.07 -13.06 17.85
N GLY A 11 29.74 -13.02 17.94
CA GLY A 11 28.83 -13.76 17.07
C GLY A 11 28.25 -12.84 16.01
N VAL A 12 28.78 -12.95 14.79
CA VAL A 12 28.08 -12.56 13.56
C VAL A 12 26.81 -13.40 13.50
N TRP A 13 25.64 -12.77 13.49
CA TRP A 13 24.37 -13.47 13.28
C TRP A 13 24.24 -13.85 11.80
N HIS A 14 24.84 -15.00 11.45
CA HIS A 14 24.48 -15.76 10.26
C HIS A 14 23.05 -16.29 10.45
N PHE A 15 22.07 -15.69 9.78
CA PHE A 15 20.78 -16.33 9.58
C PHE A 15 20.88 -17.30 8.41
N SER A 16 20.99 -18.58 8.74
CA SER A 16 20.93 -19.70 7.80
C SER A 16 19.62 -19.69 7.02
N VAL A 17 19.75 -19.73 5.69
CA VAL A 17 18.69 -20.04 4.74
C VAL A 17 18.28 -21.50 4.94
N ILE A 18 17.13 -21.74 5.58
CA ILE A 18 16.51 -23.05 5.57
C ILE A 18 15.69 -23.16 4.28
N SER A 19 16.21 -23.95 3.34
CA SER A 19 15.47 -24.47 2.19
C SER A 19 14.28 -25.30 2.68
N ILE A 20 13.07 -24.76 2.50
CA ILE A 20 11.83 -25.54 2.59
C ILE A 20 11.39 -25.82 1.16
N VAL A 21 11.85 -26.95 0.63
CA VAL A 21 11.28 -27.61 -0.54
C VAL A 21 10.04 -28.35 -0.07
N TRP A 22 8.84 -27.88 -0.43
CA TRP A 22 7.62 -28.68 -0.30
C TRP A 22 6.74 -28.59 -1.54
N HIS A 23 6.28 -29.79 -1.92
CA HIS A 23 5.52 -30.16 -3.09
C HIS A 23 4.21 -29.39 -3.27
N PHE A 24 4.02 -28.87 -4.48
CA PHE A 24 2.72 -28.52 -5.04
C PHE A 24 1.94 -29.79 -5.36
N ASN A 25 0.81 -30.01 -4.68
CA ASN A 25 -0.34 -30.74 -5.22
C ASN A 25 -1.58 -30.35 -4.40
N GLY A 26 -2.51 -29.58 -4.97
CA GLY A 26 -3.86 -29.52 -4.40
C GLY A 26 -4.71 -28.26 -4.54
N PHE A 27 -4.19 -27.09 -4.95
CA PHE A 27 -5.07 -25.92 -5.12
C PHE A 27 -5.61 -25.84 -6.55
N ARG A 28 -6.82 -26.38 -6.74
CA ARG A 28 -7.59 -26.36 -8.00
C ARG A 28 -7.81 -24.92 -8.48
N PHE A 29 -7.05 -24.51 -9.50
CA PHE A 29 -7.20 -23.29 -10.31
C PHE A 29 -8.51 -23.22 -11.15
N GLY A 30 -9.50 -24.11 -10.90
CA GLY A 30 -10.72 -24.22 -11.70
C GLY A 30 -11.64 -23.00 -11.62
N PHE A 31 -11.73 -22.35 -10.45
CA PHE A 31 -12.61 -21.19 -10.25
C PHE A 31 -12.13 -19.93 -11.00
N ILE A 32 -10.82 -19.72 -11.08
CA ILE A 32 -10.24 -18.53 -11.73
C ILE A 32 -10.37 -18.62 -13.26
N LYS A 33 -10.25 -19.83 -13.84
CA LYS A 33 -10.44 -20.04 -15.29
C LYS A 33 -11.87 -19.74 -15.75
N ASN A 34 -12.88 -20.09 -14.95
CA ASN A 34 -14.28 -19.83 -15.32
C ASN A 34 -14.65 -18.35 -15.21
N PHE A 35 -14.11 -17.64 -14.22
CA PHE A 35 -14.37 -16.20 -14.05
C PHE A 35 -13.71 -15.36 -15.16
N ILE A 36 -12.48 -15.69 -15.57
CA ILE A 36 -11.78 -15.00 -16.67
C ILE A 36 -12.48 -15.22 -18.03
N ARG A 37 -13.13 -16.39 -18.22
CA ARG A 37 -13.81 -16.73 -19.48
C ARG A 37 -15.15 -16.00 -19.66
N MET A 38 -15.84 -15.64 -18.57
CA MET A 38 -17.10 -14.88 -18.63
C MET A 38 -16.89 -13.41 -19.02
N ASP A 39 -15.76 -12.81 -18.63
CA ASP A 39 -15.50 -11.37 -18.81
C ASP A 39 -14.98 -11.02 -20.22
N LEU A 40 -14.41 -12.01 -20.93
CA LEU A 40 -13.96 -11.86 -22.32
C LEU A 40 -15.11 -11.81 -23.34
N LYS A 41 -16.36 -12.10 -22.93
CA LYS A 41 -17.54 -12.00 -23.80
C LYS A 41 -18.26 -10.65 -23.75
N ARG A 42 -17.82 -9.71 -22.89
CA ARG A 42 -18.54 -8.45 -22.64
C ARG A 42 -17.91 -7.18 -23.22
N LYS A 43 -16.90 -7.29 -24.08
CA LYS A 43 -16.30 -6.14 -24.78
C LYS A 43 -16.42 -6.28 -26.30
N SER A 44 -17.56 -5.86 -26.83
CA SER A 44 -17.68 -5.38 -28.22
C SER A 44 -18.90 -4.44 -28.37
N SER A 45 -18.72 -3.17 -28.00
CA SER A 45 -19.49 -2.01 -28.50
C SER A 45 -18.86 -0.76 -27.86
N SER A 46 -17.96 -0.07 -28.58
CA SER A 46 -18.19 1.12 -29.41
C SER A 46 -18.29 2.42 -28.61
N LEU A 47 -17.35 3.33 -28.90
CA LEU A 47 -17.39 4.76 -28.56
C LEU A 47 -18.62 5.43 -29.21
N THR A 48 -19.30 6.32 -28.47
CA THR A 48 -19.50 7.77 -28.75
C THR A 48 -20.49 8.41 -27.76
N ASP A 49 -20.13 9.62 -27.32
CA ASP A 49 -20.94 10.81 -26.98
C ASP A 49 -21.96 10.93 -25.81
N VAL A 50 -21.62 11.90 -24.95
CA VAL A 50 -22.36 13.11 -24.51
C VAL A 50 -23.63 12.98 -23.67
N GLY A 51 -23.53 13.56 -22.46
CA GLY A 51 -24.48 14.55 -21.93
C GLY A 51 -25.54 14.05 -20.96
N GLY A 52 -25.56 14.57 -19.73
CA GLY A 52 -26.72 14.45 -18.83
C GLY A 52 -26.40 14.58 -17.35
N THR A 53 -26.54 15.80 -16.84
CA THR A 53 -26.39 16.26 -15.45
C THR A 53 -27.36 15.62 -14.45
N SER A 54 -26.88 15.31 -13.24
CA SER A 54 -27.58 15.70 -12.00
C SER A 54 -26.60 15.76 -10.81
N SER A 55 -26.69 16.88 -10.11
CA SER A 55 -25.80 17.36 -9.07
C SER A 55 -26.21 16.85 -7.69
N GLU A 56 -25.29 16.20 -6.98
CA GLU A 56 -25.31 16.18 -5.52
C GLU A 56 -24.02 16.80 -4.98
N LYS A 57 -24.21 17.91 -4.25
CA LYS A 57 -23.18 18.81 -3.75
C LYS A 57 -22.30 18.10 -2.72
N ARG A 58 -21.06 17.77 -3.10
CA ARG A 58 -19.96 17.61 -2.13
C ARG A 58 -19.60 18.97 -1.52
N PRO A 59 -19.22 19.05 -0.23
CA PRO A 59 -18.71 20.28 0.33
C PRO A 59 -17.44 20.69 -0.43
N LYS A 60 -17.48 21.89 -1.02
CA LYS A 60 -16.32 22.53 -1.64
C LYS A 60 -15.33 22.82 -0.52
N ILE A 61 -14.24 22.08 -0.51
CA ILE A 61 -13.03 22.51 0.19
C ILE A 61 -12.60 23.80 -0.51
N GLN A 62 -12.57 24.91 0.23
CA GLN A 62 -11.96 26.15 -0.24
C GLN A 62 -10.55 25.82 -0.70
N GLU A 63 -10.27 26.02 -1.98
CA GLU A 63 -8.92 25.95 -2.52
C GLU A 63 -8.07 27.00 -1.80
N PRO A 64 -7.03 26.62 -1.04
CA PRO A 64 -6.03 27.57 -0.66
C PRO A 64 -5.23 27.94 -1.92
N SER A 65 -4.92 29.23 -2.01
CA SER A 65 -3.91 29.90 -2.83
C SER A 65 -2.71 29.03 -3.22
N GLY A 66 -2.03 29.37 -4.33
CA GLY A 66 -0.89 28.69 -4.97
C GLY A 66 0.31 28.28 -4.09
N GLU A 67 0.06 27.45 -3.09
CA GLU A 67 1.05 26.91 -2.18
C GLU A 67 1.74 25.71 -2.82
N GLU A 68 3.07 25.81 -2.90
CA GLU A 68 3.95 24.75 -3.34
C GLU A 68 4.31 23.84 -2.17
N PHE A 69 4.72 22.61 -2.48
CA PHE A 69 5.13 21.64 -1.47
C PHE A 69 6.53 21.99 -0.95
N GLU A 70 6.64 22.20 0.36
CA GLU A 70 7.90 22.51 1.04
C GLU A 70 8.35 21.34 1.94
N PRO A 71 9.49 20.67 1.65
CA PRO A 71 9.96 19.49 2.39
C PRO A 71 10.05 19.65 3.91
N ASP A 72 10.56 20.77 4.40
CA ASP A 72 10.77 21.00 5.83
C ASP A 72 9.45 21.28 6.57
N SER A 73 8.50 21.97 5.92
CA SER A 73 7.13 22.15 6.43
C SER A 73 6.46 20.80 6.62
N PHE A 74 6.56 19.94 5.60
CA PHE A 74 6.03 18.58 5.65
C PHE A 74 6.60 17.76 6.81
N ILE A 75 7.92 17.77 7.00
CA ILE A 75 8.59 17.03 8.09
C ILE A 75 8.16 17.55 9.46
N SER A 76 8.08 18.87 9.62
CA SER A 76 7.60 19.49 10.85
C SER A 76 6.15 19.10 11.15
N ALA A 77 5.29 19.07 10.12
CA ALA A 77 3.89 18.74 10.24
C ALA A 77 3.64 17.31 10.69
N ILE A 78 4.26 16.31 10.05
CA ILE A 78 4.10 14.89 10.44
C ILE A 78 4.77 14.55 11.78
N GLY A 79 5.73 15.39 12.22
CA GLY A 79 6.28 15.34 13.57
C GLY A 79 5.40 16.02 14.62
N SER A 80 4.41 16.80 14.19
CA SER A 80 3.42 17.43 15.06
C SER A 80 2.23 16.51 15.33
N ASN A 81 1.42 16.85 16.32
CA ASN A 81 0.11 16.23 16.56
C ASN A 81 -1.04 17.07 15.96
N ASP A 82 -0.74 18.06 15.10
CA ASP A 82 -1.76 18.91 14.49
C ASP A 82 -2.37 18.25 13.25
N VAL A 83 -3.57 17.69 13.43
CA VAL A 83 -4.35 17.01 12.41
C VAL A 83 -4.59 17.88 11.18
N LYS A 84 -4.86 19.18 11.35
CA LYS A 84 -5.14 20.08 10.23
C LYS A 84 -3.89 20.34 9.42
N LEU A 85 -2.77 20.57 10.09
CA LEU A 85 -1.48 20.76 9.45
C LEU A 85 -1.05 19.50 8.68
N ILE A 86 -1.15 18.32 9.30
CA ILE A 86 -0.85 17.04 8.66
C ILE A 86 -1.73 16.82 7.41
N THR A 87 -3.03 17.09 7.52
CA THR A 87 -3.97 16.93 6.40
C THR A 87 -3.58 17.81 5.21
N ARG A 88 -3.26 19.08 5.48
CA ARG A 88 -2.83 20.05 4.46
C ARG A 88 -1.55 19.60 3.78
N GLU A 89 -0.54 19.23 4.56
CA GLU A 89 0.77 18.82 4.03
C GLU A 89 0.71 17.51 3.24
N LEU A 90 -0.11 16.53 3.66
CA LEU A 90 -0.38 15.33 2.87
C LEU A 90 -1.06 15.65 1.53
N TYR A 91 -1.98 16.62 1.52
CA TYR A 91 -2.64 17.08 0.30
C TYR A 91 -1.65 17.76 -0.66
N LEU A 92 -0.82 18.67 -0.16
CA LEU A 92 0.22 19.36 -0.95
C LEU A 92 1.23 18.36 -1.53
N LEU A 93 1.71 17.42 -0.70
CA LEU A 93 2.62 16.37 -1.14
C LEU A 93 2.00 15.54 -2.27
N LYS A 94 0.75 15.11 -2.13
CA LYS A 94 0.07 14.34 -3.18
C LYS A 94 -0.09 15.11 -4.48
N LYS A 95 -0.40 16.41 -4.41
CA LYS A 95 -0.52 17.29 -5.58
C LYS A 95 0.83 17.48 -6.28
N HIS A 96 1.90 17.61 -5.51
CA HIS A 96 3.27 17.71 -6.02
C HIS A 96 3.72 16.42 -6.73
N LEU A 97 3.37 15.24 -6.18
CA LEU A 97 3.75 13.93 -6.71
C LEU A 97 2.83 13.40 -7.83
N THR A 98 2.50 14.26 -8.79
CA THR A 98 1.62 13.92 -9.93
C THR A 98 2.38 13.58 -11.22
N THR A 99 3.65 13.96 -11.33
CA THR A 99 4.50 13.70 -12.51
C THR A 99 5.69 12.83 -12.16
N LYS A 100 6.24 12.13 -13.18
CA LYS A 100 7.42 11.27 -13.01
C LYS A 100 8.63 12.06 -12.51
N ASP A 101 8.84 13.28 -13.01
CA ASP A 101 10.00 14.10 -12.66
C ASP A 101 9.94 14.57 -11.20
N CYS A 102 8.77 14.99 -10.72
CA CYS A 102 8.58 15.31 -9.31
C CYS A 102 8.84 14.09 -8.41
N VAL A 103 8.35 12.91 -8.80
CA VAL A 103 8.59 11.67 -8.05
C VAL A 103 10.08 11.29 -8.02
N VAL A 104 10.79 11.36 -9.14
CA VAL A 104 12.22 11.08 -9.19
C VAL A 104 13.00 12.09 -8.32
N THR A 105 12.64 13.36 -8.40
CA THR A 105 13.25 14.43 -7.58
C THR A 105 13.00 14.21 -6.08
N PHE A 106 11.80 13.77 -5.72
CA PHE A 106 11.43 13.42 -4.34
C PHE A 106 12.22 12.20 -3.80
N LEU A 107 12.59 11.25 -4.67
CA LEU A 107 13.32 10.04 -4.31
C LEU A 107 14.86 10.20 -4.36
N ASN A 108 15.37 11.17 -5.09
CA ASN A 108 16.81 11.45 -5.20
C ASN A 108 17.35 12.14 -3.93
N GLN A 109 18.63 11.88 -3.63
CA GLN A 109 19.26 11.94 -2.29
C GLN A 109 19.09 13.25 -1.48
N GLN A 110 18.79 14.40 -2.08
CA GLN A 110 18.51 15.63 -1.33
C GLN A 110 17.09 15.66 -0.70
N ASN A 111 16.13 14.88 -1.24
CA ASN A 111 14.72 14.83 -0.82
C ASN A 111 14.26 13.49 -0.20
N LYS A 112 15.15 12.49 -0.08
CA LYS A 112 14.89 11.30 0.76
C LYS A 112 14.49 11.65 2.19
N LYS A 113 14.76 12.90 2.62
CA LYS A 113 14.30 13.51 3.87
C LYS A 113 12.79 13.38 4.10
N CYS A 114 11.93 13.35 3.08
CA CYS A 114 10.47 13.28 3.28
C CYS A 114 9.90 11.87 3.17
N PHE A 115 10.48 11.00 2.33
CA PHE A 115 9.96 9.65 2.12
C PHE A 115 10.07 8.79 3.38
N GLN A 116 11.22 8.81 4.08
CA GLN A 116 11.41 8.01 5.29
C GLN A 116 10.46 8.47 6.43
N PRO A 117 10.32 9.77 6.73
CA PRO A 117 9.32 10.24 7.68
C PRO A 117 7.87 9.91 7.29
N LEU A 118 7.49 9.99 6.01
CA LEU A 118 6.16 9.58 5.55
C LEU A 118 5.90 8.10 5.88
N MET A 119 6.88 7.23 5.59
CA MET A 119 6.80 5.81 5.91
C MET A 119 6.75 5.56 7.42
N GLN A 120 7.59 6.25 8.19
CA GLN A 120 7.60 6.13 9.66
C GLN A 120 6.27 6.58 10.26
N TYR A 121 5.70 7.67 9.77
CA TYR A 121 4.41 8.18 10.22
C TYR A 121 3.28 7.20 9.93
N LEU A 122 3.25 6.59 8.74
CA LEU A 122 2.31 5.50 8.42
C LEU A 122 2.44 4.33 9.41
N MET A 123 3.66 3.94 9.77
CA MET A 123 3.88 2.86 10.74
C MET A 123 3.44 3.26 12.16
N ASN A 124 3.62 4.52 12.54
CA ASN A 124 3.15 5.05 13.82
C ASN A 124 1.62 5.03 13.88
N ILE A 125 0.92 5.49 12.83
CA ILE A 125 -0.55 5.41 12.71
C ILE A 125 -1.04 3.96 12.77
N PHE A 126 -0.32 3.03 12.13
CA PHE A 126 -0.69 1.63 12.17
C PHE A 126 -0.51 1.02 13.57
N ASN A 127 0.60 1.31 14.24
CA ASN A 127 0.87 0.86 15.60
C ASN A 127 -0.15 1.43 16.60
N GLU A 128 -0.49 2.71 16.45
CA GLU A 128 -1.55 3.39 17.18
C GLU A 128 -2.88 2.63 17.09
N LYS A 129 -3.28 2.26 15.87
CA LYS A 129 -4.50 1.46 15.67
C LYS A 129 -4.41 0.08 16.31
N LEU A 130 -3.27 -0.60 16.19
CA LEU A 130 -3.07 -1.91 16.82
C LEU A 130 -3.11 -1.84 18.35
N GLN A 131 -2.62 -0.76 18.96
CA GLN A 131 -2.68 -0.55 20.41
C GLN A 131 -4.12 -0.32 20.87
N ARG A 132 -4.89 0.51 20.15
CA ARG A 132 -6.30 0.75 20.45
C ARG A 132 -7.17 -0.50 20.36
N ASP A 133 -6.97 -1.29 19.32
CA ASP A 133 -7.69 -2.57 19.16
C ASP A 133 -7.38 -3.55 20.30
N LYS A 134 -6.27 -3.36 21.05
CA LYS A 134 -5.89 -4.12 22.24
C LYS A 134 -6.27 -3.43 23.56
N GLY A 135 -6.95 -2.29 23.53
CA GLY A 135 -7.28 -1.50 24.71
C GLY A 135 -6.08 -0.82 25.39
N ILE A 136 -4.95 -0.69 24.70
CA ILE A 136 -3.74 -0.05 25.22
C ILE A 136 -3.81 1.45 24.95
N LYS A 137 -3.61 2.27 25.99
CA LYS A 137 -3.51 3.73 25.85
C LYS A 137 -2.30 4.07 25.00
N SER A 138 -2.53 4.87 23.99
CA SER A 138 -1.59 5.18 22.94
C SER A 138 -1.16 6.64 22.97
N ASN A 139 -0.11 6.97 22.22
CA ASN A 139 0.54 8.28 22.30
C ASN A 139 0.02 9.26 21.24
N LEU A 140 -0.60 8.80 20.15
CA LEU A 140 -1.19 9.71 19.16
C LEU A 140 -2.66 9.97 19.51
N SER A 141 -3.03 11.23 19.71
CA SER A 141 -4.40 11.66 20.02
C SER A 141 -5.30 11.74 18.79
N LEU A 142 -5.15 10.83 17.82
CA LEU A 142 -5.96 10.82 16.59
C LEU A 142 -7.36 10.25 16.86
N SER A 143 -8.38 10.62 16.09
CA SER A 143 -9.65 9.88 16.06
C SER A 143 -9.53 8.62 15.19
N GLU A 144 -10.50 7.70 15.28
CA GLU A 144 -10.51 6.52 14.41
C GLU A 144 -10.68 6.91 12.93
N ASP A 145 -11.49 7.91 12.63
CA ASP A 145 -11.67 8.43 11.27
C ASP A 145 -10.38 9.08 10.73
N GLU A 146 -9.62 9.78 11.57
CA GLU A 146 -8.32 10.35 11.20
C GLU A 146 -7.28 9.26 10.87
N ILE A 147 -7.23 8.19 11.67
CA ILE A 147 -6.35 7.03 11.40
C ILE A 147 -6.64 6.46 10.01
N TYR A 148 -7.92 6.21 9.69
CA TYR A 148 -8.29 5.67 8.38
C TYR A 148 -8.04 6.68 7.25
N SER A 149 -8.35 7.95 7.46
CA SER A 149 -8.13 9.02 6.48
C SER A 149 -6.65 9.17 6.13
N PHE A 150 -5.78 9.29 7.13
CA PHE A 150 -4.33 9.40 6.93
C PHE A 150 -3.74 8.13 6.33
N THR A 151 -4.15 6.95 6.79
CA THR A 151 -3.71 5.68 6.18
C THR A 151 -4.07 5.65 4.69
N LYS A 152 -5.34 5.96 4.34
CA LYS A 152 -5.81 6.00 2.95
C LYS A 152 -4.99 6.98 2.11
N GLU A 153 -4.74 8.17 2.63
CA GLU A 153 -4.05 9.24 1.90
C GLU A 153 -2.57 8.89 1.68
N ILE A 154 -1.86 8.45 2.72
CA ILE A 154 -0.46 8.04 2.62
C ILE A 154 -0.31 6.84 1.68
N ILE A 155 -1.13 5.79 1.82
CA ILE A 155 -1.10 4.66 0.89
C ILE A 155 -1.39 5.10 -0.55
N SER A 156 -2.27 6.10 -0.74
CA SER A 156 -2.54 6.65 -2.07
C SER A 156 -1.34 7.39 -2.66
N ILE A 157 -0.59 8.13 -1.84
CA ILE A 157 0.68 8.76 -2.23
C ILE A 157 1.71 7.68 -2.60
N LEU A 158 1.87 6.64 -1.77
CA LEU A 158 2.76 5.51 -2.05
C LEU A 158 2.40 4.80 -3.37
N ALA A 159 1.10 4.61 -3.62
CA ALA A 159 0.64 4.03 -4.88
C ALA A 159 0.97 4.92 -6.08
N ASN A 160 0.86 6.25 -5.96
CA ASN A 160 1.23 7.18 -7.04
C ASN A 160 2.73 7.14 -7.33
N VAL A 161 3.58 7.18 -6.31
CA VAL A 161 5.04 7.13 -6.52
C VAL A 161 5.47 5.79 -7.13
N CYS A 162 4.88 4.66 -6.70
CA CYS A 162 5.14 3.35 -7.30
C CYS A 162 4.61 3.21 -8.72
N HIS A 163 3.53 3.89 -9.06
CA HIS A 163 3.05 3.92 -10.45
C HIS A 163 4.05 4.62 -11.38
N LEU A 164 4.70 5.68 -10.88
CA LEU A 164 5.56 6.56 -11.67
C LEU A 164 7.05 6.20 -11.61
N SER A 165 7.48 5.40 -10.62
CA SER A 165 8.90 5.10 -10.40
C SER A 165 9.15 3.68 -9.89
N VAL A 166 9.98 2.93 -10.62
CA VAL A 166 10.50 1.62 -10.19
C VAL A 166 11.36 1.76 -8.93
N LEU A 167 12.10 2.87 -8.78
CA LEU A 167 12.91 3.11 -7.58
C LEU A 167 12.03 3.18 -6.32
N ALA A 168 10.84 3.78 -6.40
CA ALA A 168 9.89 3.76 -5.29
C ALA A 168 9.44 2.34 -4.96
N CYS A 169 9.15 1.51 -5.96
CA CYS A 169 8.81 0.10 -5.74
C CYS A 169 9.92 -0.67 -5.01
N VAL A 170 11.18 -0.40 -5.36
CA VAL A 170 12.36 -0.98 -4.69
C VAL A 170 12.45 -0.51 -3.23
N GLU A 171 12.33 0.79 -2.97
CA GLU A 171 12.39 1.33 -1.61
C GLU A 171 11.24 0.78 -0.71
N ILE A 172 10.03 0.62 -1.28
CA ILE A 172 8.89 0.03 -0.57
C ILE A 172 9.09 -1.48 -0.33
N ARG A 173 9.66 -2.20 -1.29
CA ARG A 173 9.98 -3.63 -1.16
C ARG A 173 10.86 -3.90 0.06
N ASP A 174 11.83 -3.04 0.33
CA ASP A 174 12.76 -3.23 1.45
C ASP A 174 12.06 -3.04 2.81
N LYS A 175 10.82 -2.51 2.83
CA LYS A 175 9.94 -2.39 4.00
C LYS A 175 8.77 -3.40 3.99
N ASN A 176 8.79 -4.37 3.09
CA ASN A 176 7.61 -5.19 2.75
C ASN A 176 7.05 -6.00 3.93
N THR A 177 7.88 -6.53 4.84
CA THR A 177 7.39 -7.31 5.98
C THR A 177 6.41 -6.52 6.86
N THR A 178 6.72 -5.25 7.15
CA THR A 178 5.86 -4.40 7.97
C THR A 178 4.62 -3.94 7.20
N LEU A 179 4.79 -3.61 5.92
CA LEU A 179 3.69 -3.23 5.05
C LEU A 179 2.69 -4.36 4.80
N ILE A 180 3.14 -5.60 4.66
CA ILE A 180 2.27 -6.77 4.55
C ILE A 180 1.37 -6.89 5.78
N ARG A 181 1.90 -6.67 7.00
CA ARG A 181 1.08 -6.69 8.22
C ARG A 181 -0.01 -5.62 8.19
N LEU A 182 0.32 -4.42 7.71
CA LEU A 182 -0.64 -3.34 7.51
C LEU A 182 -1.70 -3.74 6.48
N TYR A 183 -1.29 -4.28 5.33
CA TYR A 183 -2.20 -4.72 4.28
C TYR A 183 -3.18 -5.78 4.79
N LEU A 184 -2.67 -6.82 5.45
CA LEU A 184 -3.48 -7.89 6.02
C LEU A 184 -4.50 -7.36 7.02
N TYR A 185 -4.11 -6.41 7.86
CA TYR A 185 -5.00 -5.80 8.84
C TYR A 185 -6.17 -5.07 8.16
N PHE A 186 -5.89 -4.11 7.28
CA PHE A 186 -6.94 -3.28 6.68
C PHE A 186 -7.78 -4.04 5.63
N LEU A 187 -7.19 -4.97 4.87
CA LEU A 187 -7.94 -5.82 3.94
C LEU A 187 -8.89 -6.79 4.67
N SER A 188 -8.63 -7.09 5.95
CA SER A 188 -9.50 -7.97 6.76
C SER A 188 -10.67 -7.24 7.44
N LYS A 189 -10.64 -5.90 7.55
CA LYS A 189 -11.75 -5.14 8.11
C LYS A 189 -12.95 -5.22 7.16
N LYS A 190 -14.18 -5.26 7.66
CA LYS A 190 -15.38 -5.29 6.78
C LYS A 190 -15.58 -3.92 6.12
N GLU A 191 -15.59 -2.90 6.95
CA GLU A 191 -15.69 -1.49 6.57
C GLU A 191 -14.34 -0.97 6.05
N GLN A 192 -14.28 0.27 5.57
CA GLN A 192 -13.07 0.93 5.02
C GLN A 192 -12.69 0.58 3.58
N LEU A 193 -13.69 0.47 2.69
CA LEU A 193 -13.48 0.28 1.24
C LEU A 193 -12.45 1.26 0.63
N PRO A 194 -12.41 2.56 0.97
CA PRO A 194 -11.43 3.48 0.39
C PRO A 194 -9.97 3.09 0.71
N VAL A 195 -9.70 2.65 1.93
CA VAL A 195 -8.36 2.20 2.35
C VAL A 195 -7.99 0.92 1.61
N LYS A 196 -8.92 -0.05 1.53
CA LYS A 196 -8.69 -1.31 0.79
C LYS A 196 -8.35 -1.05 -0.66
N THR A 197 -9.11 -0.19 -1.33
CA THR A 197 -8.87 0.15 -2.74
C THR A 197 -7.52 0.82 -2.94
N ALA A 198 -7.11 1.71 -2.02
CA ALA A 198 -5.78 2.30 -2.04
C ALA A 198 -4.66 1.24 -1.86
N ILE A 199 -4.83 0.32 -0.91
CA ILE A 199 -3.88 -0.79 -0.67
C ILE A 199 -3.78 -1.71 -1.88
N LEU A 200 -4.91 -2.14 -2.45
CA LEU A 200 -4.93 -3.00 -3.63
C LEU A 200 -4.28 -2.31 -4.84
N ARG A 201 -4.49 -1.00 -5.01
CA ARG A 201 -3.81 -0.24 -6.05
C ARG A 201 -2.29 -0.22 -5.85
N LEU A 202 -1.82 -0.01 -4.61
CA LEU A 202 -0.39 -0.08 -4.28
C LEU A 202 0.19 -1.47 -4.55
N ILE A 203 -0.45 -2.54 -4.05
CA ILE A 203 -0.04 -3.93 -4.30
C ILE A 203 0.03 -4.21 -5.81
N GLY A 204 -0.99 -3.78 -6.57
CA GLY A 204 -1.01 -3.91 -8.02
C GLY A 204 0.19 -3.24 -8.69
N ASN A 205 0.55 -2.03 -8.27
CA ASN A 205 1.71 -1.31 -8.79
C ASN A 205 3.04 -2.00 -8.40
N LEU A 206 3.14 -2.55 -7.19
CA LEU A 206 4.29 -3.36 -6.78
C LEU A 206 4.40 -4.63 -7.62
N CYS A 207 3.29 -5.29 -7.96
CA CYS A 207 3.28 -6.48 -8.81
C CYS A 207 3.73 -6.24 -10.26
N GLU A 208 3.86 -4.98 -10.70
CA GLU A 208 4.45 -4.67 -12.01
C GLU A 208 5.94 -5.01 -12.05
N LEU A 209 6.64 -4.94 -10.91
CA LEU A 209 8.05 -5.33 -10.77
C LEU A 209 8.15 -6.81 -10.37
N LYS A 210 9.08 -7.56 -10.99
CA LYS A 210 9.15 -9.04 -10.88
C LYS A 210 9.47 -9.49 -9.46
N GLU A 211 10.44 -8.84 -8.81
CA GLU A 211 10.96 -9.20 -7.50
C GLU A 211 9.90 -8.97 -6.42
N THR A 212 9.20 -7.84 -6.46
CA THR A 212 8.07 -7.52 -5.57
C THR A 212 6.87 -8.44 -5.82
N ALA A 213 6.55 -8.73 -7.08
CA ALA A 213 5.49 -9.68 -7.43
C ALA A 213 5.75 -11.07 -6.84
N GLN A 214 7.00 -11.54 -6.87
CA GLN A 214 7.39 -12.81 -6.26
C GLN A 214 7.16 -12.80 -4.74
N ILE A 215 7.57 -11.75 -4.04
CA ILE A 215 7.37 -11.69 -2.58
C ILE A 215 5.87 -11.65 -2.24
N ILE A 216 5.06 -10.93 -3.01
CA ILE A 216 3.59 -10.90 -2.83
C ILE A 216 3.00 -12.29 -3.11
N ALA A 217 3.45 -12.98 -4.16
CA ALA A 217 2.96 -14.30 -4.54
C ALA A 217 3.28 -15.38 -3.49
N LEU A 218 4.41 -15.25 -2.79
CA LEU A 218 4.81 -16.15 -1.71
C LEU A 218 4.01 -15.93 -0.41
N ASN A 219 3.27 -14.82 -0.28
CA ASN A 219 2.44 -14.56 0.88
C ASN A 219 0.98 -15.03 0.65
N HIS A 220 0.73 -16.32 0.91
CA HIS A 220 -0.59 -16.92 0.67
C HIS A 220 -1.73 -16.25 1.44
N VAL A 221 -1.48 -15.79 2.67
CA VAL A 221 -2.49 -15.10 3.48
C VAL A 221 -2.90 -13.79 2.83
N LEU A 222 -1.93 -13.02 2.32
CA LEU A 222 -2.22 -11.78 1.60
C LEU A 222 -2.99 -12.05 0.31
N LEU A 223 -2.62 -13.08 -0.45
CA LEU A 223 -3.34 -13.47 -1.66
C LEU A 223 -4.79 -13.86 -1.36
N GLU A 224 -5.05 -14.58 -0.28
CA GLU A 224 -6.41 -14.91 0.14
C GLU A 224 -7.23 -13.63 0.41
N LYS A 225 -6.63 -12.64 1.08
CA LYS A 225 -7.29 -11.33 1.31
C LYS A 225 -7.56 -10.58 0.01
N VAL A 226 -6.63 -10.61 -0.95
CA VAL A 226 -6.83 -10.04 -2.29
C VAL A 226 -7.99 -10.74 -3.00
N VAL A 227 -8.04 -12.07 -3.00
CA VAL A 227 -9.13 -12.84 -3.61
C VAL A 227 -10.48 -12.52 -2.96
N ASN A 228 -10.52 -12.39 -1.64
CA ASN A 228 -11.74 -12.02 -0.92
C ASN A 228 -12.24 -10.62 -1.30
N CYS A 229 -11.36 -9.71 -1.73
CA CYS A 229 -11.77 -8.40 -2.24
C CYS A 229 -12.56 -8.47 -3.56
N LEU A 230 -12.51 -9.57 -4.32
CA LEU A 230 -13.36 -9.78 -5.50
C LEU A 230 -14.84 -9.97 -5.14
N LYS A 231 -15.12 -10.33 -3.89
CA LYS A 231 -16.49 -10.59 -3.39
C LYS A 231 -17.11 -9.36 -2.72
N LEU A 232 -16.41 -8.23 -2.71
CA LEU A 232 -16.93 -7.00 -2.14
C LEU A 232 -17.85 -6.32 -3.17
N ASP A 233 -18.91 -5.68 -2.68
CA ASP A 233 -19.80 -4.84 -3.49
C ASP A 233 -19.15 -3.48 -3.87
N ASP A 234 -17.81 -3.42 -3.91
CA ASP A 234 -17.04 -2.27 -4.39
C ASP A 234 -16.33 -2.62 -5.69
N GLN A 235 -16.87 -2.13 -6.80
CA GLN A 235 -16.32 -2.38 -8.13
C GLN A 235 -14.84 -2.00 -8.23
N LYS A 236 -14.43 -0.89 -7.61
CA LYS A 236 -13.04 -0.41 -7.67
C LYS A 236 -12.08 -1.36 -6.96
N ALA A 237 -12.41 -1.83 -5.76
CA ALA A 237 -11.63 -2.84 -5.06
C ALA A 237 -11.56 -4.15 -5.86
N GLY A 238 -12.69 -4.61 -6.40
CA GLY A 238 -12.76 -5.82 -7.23
C GLY A 238 -11.87 -5.74 -8.47
N GLU A 239 -11.89 -4.61 -9.18
CA GLU A 239 -11.03 -4.37 -10.35
C GLU A 239 -9.53 -4.38 -9.99
N GLN A 240 -9.14 -3.74 -8.88
CA GLN A 240 -7.74 -3.76 -8.44
C GLN A 240 -7.30 -5.16 -7.99
N ALA A 241 -8.15 -5.89 -7.26
CA ALA A 241 -7.88 -7.27 -6.89
C ALA A 241 -7.69 -8.16 -8.12
N LEU A 242 -8.57 -8.04 -9.12
CA LEU A 242 -8.46 -8.79 -10.37
C LEU A 242 -7.20 -8.43 -11.16
N ARG A 243 -6.81 -7.15 -11.18
CA ARG A 243 -5.55 -6.70 -11.77
C ARG A 243 -4.35 -7.38 -11.12
N ILE A 244 -4.28 -7.43 -9.79
CA ILE A 244 -3.20 -8.11 -9.05
C ILE A 244 -3.09 -9.57 -9.49
N LEU A 245 -4.20 -10.30 -9.50
CA LEU A 245 -4.21 -11.73 -9.87
C LEU A 245 -3.76 -11.95 -11.32
N ARG A 246 -4.16 -11.06 -12.25
CA ARG A 246 -3.71 -11.10 -13.65
C ARG A 246 -2.20 -10.88 -13.77
N LEU A 247 -1.65 -9.91 -13.05
CA LEU A 247 -0.21 -9.62 -13.04
C LEU A 247 0.59 -10.82 -12.51
N LEU A 248 0.19 -11.38 -11.37
CA LEU A 248 0.86 -12.54 -10.78
C LEU A 248 0.78 -13.77 -11.69
N SER A 249 -0.39 -14.03 -12.29
CA SER A 249 -0.57 -15.12 -13.26
C SER A 249 0.38 -15.00 -14.45
N LYS A 250 0.43 -13.82 -15.08
CA LYS A 250 1.34 -13.53 -16.21
C LYS A 250 2.80 -13.77 -15.84
N ARG A 251 3.22 -13.38 -14.63
CA ARG A 251 4.61 -13.55 -14.15
C ARG A 251 4.97 -15.01 -13.87
N SER A 252 4.03 -15.83 -13.38
CA SER A 252 4.26 -17.26 -13.14
C SER A 252 4.38 -18.10 -14.42
N GLN A 253 3.84 -17.61 -15.54
CA GLN A 253 4.03 -18.25 -16.85
C GLN A 253 5.42 -17.96 -17.41
N LEU A 254 5.94 -16.75 -17.19
CA LEU A 254 7.27 -16.34 -17.65
C LEU A 254 8.42 -17.04 -16.91
N SER A 255 8.20 -17.64 -15.74
CA SER A 255 9.23 -18.42 -15.04
C SER A 255 9.36 -19.87 -15.52
N LYS A 256 8.53 -20.28 -16.49
CA LYS A 256 8.55 -21.63 -17.09
C LYS A 256 9.12 -21.66 -18.51
N MET A 257 9.46 -20.50 -19.07
CA MET A 257 10.19 -20.33 -20.32
C MET A 257 11.65 -20.05 -20.00
#